data_AF-A0A0W8GA08-F1
#
_entry.id   AF-A0A0W8GA08-F1
#
_cell.length_a   1.000
_cell.length_b   1.000
_cell.length_c   1.000
_cell.angle_alpha   90.00
_cell.angle_beta   90.00
_cell.angle_gamma   90.00
#
_symmetry.space_group_name_H-M   'P 1'
#
loop_
_entity.id
_entity.type
_entity.pdbx_description
1 polymer ?
#
loop_
_entity_poly.entity_id
_entity_poly.type
_entity_poly.pdbx_seq_one_letter_code
_entity_poly.pdbx_strand_id
1 'polypeptide(L)'
;MNNQGIAVERARVKRLMRKMGQMAIYQKTRTSVPHHEHKVYPYLLRGLQIDRPDHVWCADITHVPMNREFLYLVTILDWHSRAMLSW
;
A
#
# COMPACT_ATOMS: atom_id res chain seq x y z
N MET A 1 8.24 -29.14 11.02
CA MET A 1 7.95 -29.71 12.35
C MET A 1 6.93 -30.84 12.33
N ASN A 2 6.09 -31.01 11.29
CA ASN A 2 5.19 -32.17 11.20
C ASN A 2 5.89 -33.49 10.81
N ASN A 3 7.09 -33.45 10.22
CA ASN A 3 7.85 -34.64 9.83
C ASN A 3 8.57 -35.37 11.00
N GLN A 4 8.50 -34.86 12.23
CA GLN A 4 9.09 -35.50 13.41
C GLN A 4 8.04 -35.99 14.43
N GLY A 5 6.75 -36.02 14.06
CA GLY A 5 5.67 -36.52 14.92
C GLY A 5 5.31 -35.64 16.13
N ILE A 6 5.93 -34.47 16.27
CA ILE A 6 5.65 -33.57 17.39
C ILE A 6 4.42 -32.73 17.08
N ALA A 7 3.28 -33.10 17.67
CA ALA A 7 2.04 -32.33 17.59
C ALA A 7 2.15 -31.04 18.42
N VAL A 8 2.50 -29.93 17.77
CA VAL A 8 2.56 -28.60 18.40
C VAL A 8 1.64 -27.64 17.66
N GLU A 9 0.76 -26.98 18.39
CA GLU A 9 -0.12 -25.95 17.86
C GLU A 9 0.68 -24.69 17.44
N ARG A 10 0.28 -24.06 16.33
CA ARG A 10 0.89 -22.81 15.83
C ARG A 10 0.93 -21.70 16.90
N ALA A 11 -0.10 -21.60 17.75
CA ALA A 11 -0.16 -20.63 18.84
C ALA A 11 0.96 -20.85 19.87
N ARG A 12 1.23 -22.11 20.24
CA ARG A 12 2.30 -22.48 21.16
C ARG A 12 3.68 -22.14 20.61
N VAL A 13 3.93 -22.43 19.34
CA VAL A 13 5.18 -22.05 18.65
C VAL A 13 5.37 -20.54 18.66
N LYS A 14 4.35 -19.77 18.24
CA LYS A 14 4.40 -18.29 18.20
C LYS A 14 4.67 -17.69 19.59
N ARG A 15 4.05 -18.24 20.64
CA ARG A 15 4.27 -17.82 22.03
C ARG A 15 5.73 -18.05 22.47
N LEU A 16 6.30 -19.21 22.14
CA LEU A 16 7.68 -19.56 22.47
C LEU A 16 8.69 -18.68 21.71
N MET A 17 8.49 -18.49 20.40
CA MET A 17 9.32 -17.59 19.60
C MET A 17 9.34 -16.17 20.19
N ARG A 18 8.18 -15.64 20.60
CA ARG A 18 8.10 -14.33 21.26
C ARG A 18 8.85 -14.28 22.60
N LYS A 19 8.74 -15.33 23.44
CA LYS A 19 9.52 -15.42 24.69
C LYS A 19 11.02 -15.46 24.46
N MET A 20 11.45 -16.04 23.35
CA MET A 20 12.84 -16.14 22.94
C MET A 20 13.34 -14.90 22.16
N GLY A 21 12.51 -13.85 22.03
CA GLY A 21 12.87 -12.65 21.26
C GLY A 21 12.98 -12.87 19.75
N GLN A 22 12.50 -14.02 19.24
CA GLN A 22 12.56 -14.34 17.82
C GLN A 22 11.37 -13.71 17.09
N MET A 23 11.67 -12.82 16.15
CA MET A 23 10.70 -12.17 15.27
C MET A 23 11.15 -12.34 13.82
N ALA A 24 10.19 -12.54 12.92
CA ALA A 24 10.48 -12.52 11.49
C ALA A 24 10.89 -11.09 11.09
N ILE A 25 12.10 -10.94 10.57
CA ILE A 25 12.56 -9.71 9.91
C ILE A 25 12.36 -9.93 8.42
N TYR A 26 11.43 -9.19 7.83
CA TYR A 26 11.24 -9.16 6.38
C TYR A 26 11.57 -7.76 5.86
N GLN A 27 12.13 -7.69 4.66
CA GLN A 27 12.31 -6.41 3.98
C GLN A 27 10.93 -5.87 3.60
N LYS A 28 10.60 -4.66 4.08
CA LYS A 28 9.45 -3.93 3.58
C LYS A 28 9.79 -3.35 2.22
N THR A 29 8.84 -3.36 1.29
CA THR A 29 8.99 -2.66 0.01
C THR A 29 9.29 -1.19 0.28
N ARG A 30 10.46 -0.73 -0.17
CA ARG A 30 10.95 0.62 0.09
C ARG A 30 10.63 1.51 -1.11
N THR A 31 9.36 1.89 -1.25
CA THR A 31 8.88 2.73 -2.35
C THR A 31 9.37 4.19 -2.27
N SER A 32 9.81 4.63 -1.09
CA SER A 32 10.26 6.00 -0.87
C SER A 32 11.71 6.28 -1.26
N VAL A 33 12.48 5.26 -1.67
CA VAL A 33 13.88 5.48 -2.07
C VAL A 33 14.01 5.34 -3.57
N PRO A 34 14.26 6.46 -4.27
CA PRO A 34 14.38 6.45 -5.72
C PRO A 34 15.65 5.70 -6.12
N HIS A 35 15.58 5.01 -7.25
CA HIS A 35 16.78 4.51 -7.91
C HIS A 35 17.61 5.71 -8.37
N HIS A 36 18.91 5.69 -8.11
CA HIS A 36 19.88 6.72 -8.50
C HIS A 36 19.84 7.10 -9.99
N GLU A 37 19.47 6.17 -10.88
CA GLU A 37 19.36 6.43 -12.32
C GLU A 37 18.01 7.02 -12.74
N HIS A 38 17.01 7.07 -11.85
CA HIS A 38 15.71 7.63 -12.17
C HIS A 38 15.78 9.16 -12.19
N LYS A 39 15.31 9.74 -13.29
CA LYS A 39 15.14 11.19 -13.39
C LYS A 39 14.12 11.68 -12.35
N VAL A 40 14.51 12.69 -11.58
CA VAL A 40 13.61 13.38 -10.66
C VAL A 40 12.79 14.40 -11.45
N TYR A 41 11.46 14.26 -11.38
CA TYR A 41 10.54 15.23 -11.98
C TYR A 41 10.14 16.28 -10.94
N PRO A 42 10.04 17.57 -11.33
CA PRO A 42 9.54 18.60 -10.42
C PRO A 42 8.07 18.32 -10.08
N TYR A 43 7.73 18.45 -8.80
CA TYR A 43 6.34 18.39 -8.36
C TYR A 43 5.64 19.70 -8.73
N LEU A 44 4.83 19.67 -9.79
CA LEU A 44 4.24 20.85 -10.42
C LEU A 44 3.20 21.57 -9.55
N LEU A 45 2.62 20.89 -8.57
CA LEU A 45 1.64 21.48 -7.65
C LEU A 45 2.31 22.20 -6.46
N ARG A 46 3.65 22.25 -6.42
CA ARG A 46 4.38 22.91 -5.33
C ARG A 46 4.07 24.40 -5.28
N GLY A 47 3.55 24.87 -4.15
CA GLY A 47 3.23 26.28 -3.93
C GLY A 47 1.89 26.73 -4.55
N LEU A 48 1.15 25.83 -5.20
CA LEU A 48 -0.20 26.11 -5.67
C LEU A 48 -1.18 26.04 -4.50
N GLN A 49 -1.88 27.15 -4.22
CA GLN A 49 -3.03 27.12 -3.33
C GLN A 49 -4.24 26.57 -4.07
N ILE A 50 -4.85 25.51 -3.53
CA ILE A 50 -6.02 24.84 -4.08
C ILE A 50 -7.19 25.18 -3.15
N ASP A 51 -7.86 26.30 -3.44
CA ASP A 51 -8.87 26.95 -2.58
C ASP A 51 -10.29 26.93 -3.15
N ARG A 52 -10.48 26.25 -4.29
CA ARG A 52 -11.78 26.10 -4.95
C ARG A 52 -11.95 24.73 -5.60
N PRO A 53 -13.19 24.23 -5.72
CA PRO A 53 -13.50 23.04 -6.53
C PRO A 53 -13.05 23.21 -7.99
N ASP A 54 -12.82 22.08 -8.66
CA ASP A 54 -12.49 22.00 -10.10
C ASP A 54 -11.16 22.66 -10.49
N HIS A 55 -10.27 22.89 -9.52
CA HIS A 55 -8.94 23.46 -9.77
C HIS A 55 -7.88 22.37 -10.02
N VAL A 56 -7.94 21.26 -9.27
CA VAL A 56 -7.00 20.14 -9.39
C VAL A 56 -7.77 18.84 -9.21
N TRP A 57 -7.58 17.91 -10.15
CA TRP A 57 -8.15 16.56 -10.07
C TRP A 57 -7.06 15.52 -9.81
N CYS A 58 -7.42 14.49 -9.06
CA CYS A 58 -6.62 13.30 -8.83
C CYS A 58 -7.25 12.13 -9.59
N ALA A 59 -6.44 11.42 -10.37
CA ALA A 59 -6.84 10.17 -11.00
C ALA A 59 -6.06 9.03 -10.34
N ASP A 60 -6.78 7.99 -9.89
CA ASP A 60 -6.18 6.81 -9.29
C ASP A 60 -6.74 5.53 -9.94
N ILE A 61 -5.90 4.51 -10.05
CA ILE A 61 -6.30 3.17 -10.52
C ILE A 61 -6.06 2.19 -9.38
N THR A 62 -7.15 1.65 -8.84
CA THR A 62 -7.12 0.71 -7.74
C THR A 62 -7.43 -0.70 -8.24
N HIS A 63 -6.60 -1.66 -7.84
CA HIS A 63 -6.80 -3.08 -8.12
C HIS A 63 -7.67 -3.72 -7.03
N VAL A 64 -8.89 -4.13 -7.40
CA VAL A 64 -9.88 -4.66 -6.46
C VAL A 64 -9.93 -6.19 -6.57
N PRO A 65 -9.55 -6.93 -5.50
CA PRO A 65 -9.61 -8.40 -5.48
C PRO A 65 -11.04 -8.91 -5.52
N MET A 66 -11.31 -9.87 -6.41
CA MET A 66 -12.51 -10.71 -6.43
C MET A 66 -12.14 -12.16 -6.13
N ASN A 67 -13.13 -13.01 -5.84
CA ASN A 67 -12.91 -14.40 -5.43
C ASN A 67 -12.11 -15.26 -6.43
N ARG A 68 -12.08 -14.90 -7.72
CA ARG A 68 -11.37 -15.64 -8.78
C ARG A 68 -10.54 -14.78 -9.73
N GLU A 69 -10.77 -13.47 -9.74
CA GLU A 69 -10.16 -12.52 -10.68
C GLU A 69 -9.96 -11.17 -9.99
N PHE A 70 -9.60 -10.14 -10.77
CA PHE A 70 -9.41 -8.78 -10.28
C PHE A 70 -10.06 -7.79 -11.23
N LEU A 71 -10.55 -6.69 -10.68
CA LEU A 71 -11.05 -5.54 -11.44
C LEU A 71 -10.13 -4.35 -11.26
N TYR A 72 -10.02 -3.53 -12.30
CA TYR A 72 -9.39 -2.22 -12.24
C TYR A 72 -10.48 -1.17 -12.08
N LEU A 73 -10.49 -0.52 -10.93
CA LEU A 73 -11.34 0.64 -10.67
C LEU A 73 -10.53 1.89 -10.97
N VAL A 74 -10.99 2.69 -11.93
CA VAL A 74 -10.44 4.04 -12.16
C VAL A 74 -11.28 5.01 -11.34
N THR A 75 -10.68 5.99 -10.69
CA THR A 75 -11.42 7.04 -9.99
C THR A 75 -10.88 8.40 -10.35
N ILE A 76 -11.77 9.36 -10.53
CA ILE A 76 -11.43 10.78 -10.70
C ILE A 76 -12.01 11.53 -9.51
N LEU A 77 -11.15 12.20 -8.75
CA LEU A 77 -11.48 12.91 -7.51
C LEU A 77 -11.11 14.38 -7.63
N ASP A 78 -12.00 15.27 -7.19
CA ASP A 78 -11.64 16.68 -7.00
C ASP A 78 -10.84 16.87 -5.70
N TRP A 79 -9.72 17.58 -5.79
CA TRP A 79 -8.79 17.70 -4.67
C TRP A 79 -9.35 18.58 -3.53
N HIS A 80 -10.08 19.64 -3.89
CA HIS A 80 -10.61 20.61 -2.94
C HIS A 80 -11.84 20.06 -2.20
N SER A 81 -12.88 19.67 -2.95
CA SER A 81 -14.14 19.19 -2.40
C SER A 81 -14.08 17.76 -1.89
N ARG A 82 -13.06 16.98 -2.27
CA ARG A 82 -12.95 15.53 -2.05
C ARG A 82 -14.09 14.72 -2.68
N ALA A 83 -14.85 15.33 -3.59
CA ALA A 83 -15.92 14.65 -4.30
C ALA A 83 -15.37 13.73 -5.39
N MET A 84 -16.06 12.61 -5.60
CA MET A 84 -15.81 11.73 -6.74
C MET A 84 -16.55 12.28 -7.96
N LEU A 85 -15.79 12.57 -9.02
CA LEU A 85 -16.31 13.11 -10.27
C LEU A 85 -16.72 11.99 -11.24
N SER A 86 -15.98 10.88 -11.25
CA SER A 86 -16.25 9.70 -12.09
C SER A 86 -15.55 8.45 -11.54
N TRP A 87 -16.03 7.27 -11.94
CA TRP A 87 -15.42 5.97 -11.71
C TRP A 87 -15.63 5.02 -12.90
#